data_AF-A0A5C7RL54-F1
#
_entry.id   AF-A0A5C7RL54-F1
#
_cell.length_a   1.000
_cell.length_b   1.000
_cell.length_c   1.000
_cell.angle_alpha   90.00
_cell.angle_beta   90.00
_cell.angle_gamma   90.00
#
_symmetry.space_group_name_H-M   'P 1'
#
loop_
_entity.id
_entity.type
_entity.pdbx_description
1 polymer ?
#
loop_
_entity_poly.entity_id
_entity_poly.type
_entity_poly.pdbx_seq_one_letter_code
_entity_poly.pdbx_strand_id
1 'polypeptide(L)'
;MPMSEPVSARPPEGDAALIRAVGTFALTAAVINVIVGGGIFRMPSSLADKMGAAAPLALIAGALAIVPVALCFAAIGSRTRATGGPYTYLTAVFGPFVGFVAGALMWISNIASSAAVAAALSVQVGTLLPALSDANGPWPRALLLTAVYALLFALNAFGVKLGARAIAMLAALKLTPLFLLACIGLFFVDWSQVSFAIGDVPSMSALGASMVLVMFAYSGMETALVPSGELRDPARNVPRATIAAILLVVLLYLGLQIVGQGLLGAGLASSGVPVADTAAALWPLGRTLLLITACISMAGFMMGNLLGTSRLVYALGRDGYLPRIFGRVTSQHRVPLFALIAHALPAWILALGGTFDTLALISGGAICLTYGLVAAAAWRAQRVDLRENGEPYVLAGGPLIPLVSVAAMLAIVTTLKPDEWAAIGIALAALVAIYLILHAMRARRVK
;
A
#
# COMPACT_ATOMS: atom_id res chain seq x y z
N MET A 1 42.11 46.93 4.49
CA MET A 1 41.26 45.84 3.95
C MET A 1 40.35 45.37 5.06
N PRO A 2 39.03 45.54 4.99
CA PRO A 2 38.15 44.90 5.95
C PRO A 2 38.09 43.41 5.64
N MET A 3 38.39 42.58 6.64
CA MET A 3 38.22 41.14 6.57
C MET A 3 36.74 40.83 6.38
N SER A 4 36.40 40.17 5.27
CA SER A 4 35.08 39.60 5.05
C SER A 4 34.81 38.53 6.12
N GLU A 5 33.79 38.75 6.94
CA GLU A 5 33.25 37.70 7.81
C GLU A 5 32.88 36.47 6.96
N PRO A 6 33.14 35.24 7.45
CA PRO A 6 32.65 34.05 6.78
C PRO A 6 31.12 34.09 6.83
N VAL A 7 30.49 34.18 5.66
CA VAL A 7 29.05 33.98 5.51
C VAL A 7 28.71 32.64 6.17
N SER A 8 28.05 32.68 7.33
CA SER A 8 27.59 31.47 7.98
C SER A 8 26.61 30.80 7.02
N ALA A 9 27.04 29.70 6.39
CA ALA A 9 26.20 28.94 5.50
C ALA A 9 25.00 28.49 6.32
N ARG A 10 23.80 29.02 6.01
CA ARG A 10 22.56 28.56 6.63
C ARG A 10 22.51 27.04 6.49
N PRO A 11 22.15 26.30 7.55
CA PRO A 11 22.02 24.86 7.44
C PRO A 11 21.05 24.55 6.29
N PRO A 12 21.35 23.54 5.44
CA PRO A 12 20.47 23.19 4.33
C PRO A 12 19.06 22.88 4.86
N GLU A 13 18.03 23.40 4.18
CA GLU A 13 16.62 23.22 4.53
C GLU A 13 15.90 22.40 3.45
N GLY A 14 14.83 21.68 3.85
CA GLY A 14 14.03 20.86 2.92
C GLY A 14 14.79 19.64 2.38
N ASP A 15 14.44 19.21 1.17
CA ASP A 15 15.04 18.01 0.53
C ASP A 15 16.56 18.17 0.28
N ALA A 16 17.09 19.40 0.29
CA ALA A 16 18.53 19.66 0.14
C ALA A 16 19.36 19.22 1.36
N ALA A 17 18.73 18.98 2.51
CA ALA A 17 19.38 18.48 3.72
C ALA A 17 19.49 16.94 3.77
N LEU A 18 18.82 16.24 2.85
CA LEU A 18 18.71 14.78 2.86
C LEU A 18 19.96 14.10 2.28
N ILE A 19 20.41 13.02 2.92
CA ILE A 19 21.52 12.21 2.43
C ILE A 19 21.01 11.29 1.32
N ARG A 20 21.57 11.44 0.12
CA ARG A 20 21.20 10.65 -1.06
C ARG A 20 21.95 9.31 -1.10
N ALA A 21 21.50 8.36 -0.29
CA ALA A 21 22.15 7.05 -0.15
C ALA A 21 21.37 5.89 -0.80
N VAL A 22 20.09 6.08 -1.13
CA VAL A 22 19.22 4.96 -1.53
C VAL A 22 19.42 4.63 -3.02
N GLY A 23 19.94 3.43 -3.28
CA GLY A 23 20.14 2.86 -4.62
C GLY A 23 18.97 1.98 -5.10
N THR A 24 19.07 1.47 -6.33
CA THR A 24 18.04 0.61 -6.95
C THR A 24 17.68 -0.60 -6.07
N PHE A 25 18.66 -1.35 -5.56
CA PHE A 25 18.40 -2.56 -4.76
C PHE A 25 17.65 -2.24 -3.46
N ALA A 26 18.11 -1.24 -2.72
CA ALA A 26 17.48 -0.81 -1.47
C ALA A 26 16.05 -0.32 -1.71
N LEU A 27 15.81 0.43 -2.79
CA LEU A 27 14.47 0.86 -3.18
C LEU A 27 13.58 -0.33 -3.60
N THR A 28 14.14 -1.30 -4.35
CA THR A 28 13.40 -2.52 -4.76
C THR A 28 12.95 -3.31 -3.52
N ALA A 29 13.87 -3.55 -2.59
CA ALA A 29 13.57 -4.22 -1.33
C ALA A 29 12.56 -3.45 -0.49
N ALA A 30 12.64 -2.11 -0.46
CA ALA A 30 11.68 -1.27 0.22
C ALA A 30 10.27 -1.39 -0.39
N VAL A 31 10.15 -1.34 -1.73
CA VAL A 31 8.88 -1.51 -2.44
C VAL A 31 8.28 -2.89 -2.15
N ILE A 32 9.05 -3.98 -2.30
CA ILE A 32 8.59 -5.34 -1.97
C ILE A 32 8.15 -5.41 -0.50
N ASN A 33 8.94 -4.84 0.42
CA ASN A 33 8.62 -4.86 1.84
C ASN A 33 7.32 -4.11 2.18
N VAL A 34 7.00 -3.04 1.46
CA VAL A 34 5.74 -2.30 1.66
C VAL A 34 4.55 -3.09 1.11
N ILE A 35 4.70 -3.67 -0.09
CA ILE A 35 3.62 -4.42 -0.74
C ILE A 35 3.33 -5.74 0.00
N VAL A 36 4.37 -6.50 0.33
CA VAL A 36 4.27 -7.80 1.02
C VAL A 36 4.16 -7.56 2.52
N GLY A 37 2.94 -7.37 3.02
CA GLY A 37 2.73 -7.02 4.41
C GLY A 37 1.42 -7.53 4.98
N GLY A 38 0.34 -7.27 4.26
CA GLY A 38 -1.02 -7.49 4.76
C GLY A 38 -1.86 -8.42 3.90
N GLY A 39 -2.06 -8.08 2.64
CA GLY A 39 -3.04 -8.75 1.77
C GLY A 39 -2.76 -10.22 1.52
N ILE A 40 -1.49 -10.59 1.28
CA ILE A 40 -1.13 -11.94 0.81
C ILE A 40 -1.49 -13.07 1.77
N PHE A 41 -1.58 -12.80 3.07
CA PHE A 41 -1.85 -13.85 4.06
C PHE A 41 -3.32 -14.23 4.16
N ARG A 42 -4.24 -13.44 3.57
CA ARG A 42 -5.69 -13.69 3.58
C ARG A 42 -6.30 -13.72 2.18
N MET A 43 -5.77 -12.93 1.25
CA MET A 43 -6.22 -12.82 -0.14
C MET A 43 -6.38 -14.17 -0.86
N PRO A 44 -5.50 -15.18 -0.69
CA PRO A 44 -5.64 -16.42 -1.46
C PRO A 44 -6.95 -17.17 -1.23
N SER A 45 -7.45 -17.17 0.02
CA SER A 45 -8.77 -17.71 0.34
C SER A 45 -9.88 -16.89 -0.31
N SER A 46 -9.81 -15.55 -0.23
CA SER A 46 -10.83 -14.67 -0.82
C SER A 46 -10.90 -14.78 -2.36
N LEU A 47 -9.76 -15.00 -3.02
CA LEU A 47 -9.72 -15.25 -4.46
C LEU A 47 -10.27 -16.63 -4.78
N ALA A 48 -9.91 -17.68 -4.03
CA ALA A 48 -10.44 -19.02 -4.23
C ALA A 48 -11.96 -19.08 -4.00
N ASP A 49 -12.49 -18.34 -3.03
CA ASP A 49 -13.93 -18.22 -2.77
C ASP A 49 -14.69 -17.59 -3.95
N LYS A 50 -14.12 -16.54 -4.56
CA LYS A 50 -14.77 -15.81 -5.67
C LYS A 50 -14.54 -16.44 -7.04
N MET A 51 -13.36 -17.00 -7.24
CA MET A 51 -12.86 -17.45 -8.54
C MET A 51 -12.74 -18.96 -8.68
N GLY A 52 -12.86 -19.72 -7.59
CA GLY A 52 -12.62 -21.17 -7.59
C GLY A 52 -11.23 -21.51 -8.12
N ALA A 53 -11.15 -22.55 -8.96
CA ALA A 53 -9.95 -22.97 -9.69
C ALA A 53 -9.32 -21.85 -10.55
N ALA A 54 -10.11 -20.87 -10.99
CA ALA A 54 -9.65 -19.76 -11.81
C ALA A 54 -9.00 -18.61 -11.01
N ALA A 55 -8.80 -18.72 -9.69
CA ALA A 55 -8.19 -17.67 -8.87
C ALA A 55 -6.83 -17.14 -9.37
N PRO A 56 -5.91 -17.96 -9.94
CA PRO A 56 -4.67 -17.46 -10.53
C PRO A 56 -4.90 -16.48 -11.69
N LEU A 57 -6.02 -16.59 -12.41
CA LEU A 57 -6.37 -15.69 -13.51
C LEU A 57 -6.57 -14.26 -13.02
N ALA A 58 -7.16 -14.06 -11.83
CA ALA A 58 -7.32 -12.74 -11.24
C ALA A 58 -5.97 -12.08 -10.93
N LEU A 59 -4.97 -12.85 -10.49
CA LEU A 59 -3.61 -12.36 -10.26
C LEU A 59 -2.90 -12.02 -11.58
N ILE A 60 -3.07 -12.83 -12.61
CA ILE A 60 -2.51 -12.55 -13.95
C ILE A 60 -3.16 -11.29 -14.56
N ALA A 61 -4.48 -11.20 -14.53
CA ALA A 61 -5.20 -10.01 -14.99
C ALA A 61 -4.80 -8.77 -14.18
N GLY A 62 -4.63 -8.93 -12.86
CA GLY A 62 -4.10 -7.90 -11.98
C GLY A 62 -2.68 -7.47 -12.36
N ALA A 63 -1.81 -8.42 -12.69
CA ALA A 63 -0.46 -8.14 -13.17
C ALA A 63 -0.48 -7.31 -14.47
N LEU A 64 -1.35 -7.68 -15.41
CA LEU A 64 -1.55 -6.95 -16.67
C LEU A 64 -2.08 -5.52 -16.44
N ALA A 65 -2.86 -5.30 -15.37
CA ALA A 65 -3.34 -3.97 -15.00
C ALA A 65 -2.29 -3.13 -14.25
N ILE A 66 -1.56 -3.72 -13.30
CA ILE A 66 -0.64 -2.99 -12.43
C ILE A 66 0.71 -2.70 -13.09
N VAL A 67 1.22 -3.54 -14.00
CA VAL A 67 2.51 -3.31 -14.66
C VAL A 67 2.51 -2.01 -15.47
N PRO A 68 1.49 -1.70 -16.30
CA PRO A 68 1.36 -0.38 -16.93
C PRO A 68 1.31 0.78 -15.93
N VAL A 69 0.62 0.62 -14.79
CA VAL A 69 0.60 1.63 -13.72
C VAL A 69 2.01 1.82 -13.15
N ALA A 70 2.74 0.73 -12.91
CA ALA A 70 4.11 0.74 -12.43
C ALA A 70 5.05 1.49 -13.39
N LEU A 71 4.85 1.31 -14.71
CA LEU A 71 5.55 2.07 -15.74
C LEU A 71 5.19 3.57 -15.72
N CYS A 72 3.92 3.92 -15.48
CA CYS A 72 3.50 5.32 -15.31
C CYS A 72 4.19 5.98 -14.11
N PHE A 73 4.25 5.28 -12.98
CA PHE A 73 5.00 5.71 -11.80
C PHE A 73 6.50 5.83 -12.06
N ALA A 74 7.08 4.87 -12.79
CA ALA A 74 8.47 4.94 -13.23
C ALA A 74 8.72 6.21 -14.05
N ALA A 75 7.82 6.54 -14.98
CA ALA A 75 7.92 7.73 -15.80
C ALA A 75 7.86 9.01 -14.95
N ILE A 76 6.82 9.19 -14.15
CA ILE A 76 6.67 10.43 -13.38
C ILE A 76 7.69 10.55 -12.24
N GLY A 77 7.97 9.47 -11.52
CA GLY A 77 8.93 9.44 -10.40
C GLY A 77 10.38 9.58 -10.85
N SER A 78 10.72 9.23 -12.09
CA SER A 78 12.07 9.49 -12.65
C SER A 78 12.36 10.97 -12.92
N ARG A 79 11.34 11.84 -12.92
CA ARG A 79 11.46 13.26 -13.30
C ARG A 79 11.71 14.20 -12.13
N THR A 80 11.30 13.82 -10.92
CA THR A 80 11.39 14.68 -9.73
C THR A 80 12.21 14.02 -8.62
N ARG A 81 12.92 14.86 -7.85
CA ARG A 81 13.57 14.47 -6.60
C ARG A 81 12.72 14.85 -5.38
N ALA A 82 11.58 15.51 -5.59
CA ALA A 82 10.76 16.01 -4.51
C ALA A 82 10.14 14.85 -3.71
N THR A 83 10.25 14.94 -2.40
CA THR A 83 9.58 14.02 -1.47
C THR A 83 8.06 14.19 -1.59
N GLY A 84 7.31 13.08 -1.59
CA GLY A 84 5.84 13.08 -1.46
C GLY A 84 5.05 12.21 -2.43
N GLY A 85 5.70 11.46 -3.33
CA GLY A 85 5.03 10.44 -4.15
C GLY A 85 3.86 11.00 -4.99
N PRO A 86 2.73 10.29 -5.12
CA PRO A 86 1.59 10.74 -5.94
C PRO A 86 1.08 12.13 -5.61
N TYR A 87 1.02 12.50 -4.33
CA TYR A 87 0.59 13.83 -3.91
C TYR A 87 1.39 14.93 -4.61
N THR A 88 2.73 14.83 -4.56
CA THR A 88 3.63 15.81 -5.19
C THR A 88 3.56 15.74 -6.71
N TYR A 89 3.52 14.53 -7.27
CA TYR A 89 3.42 14.31 -8.72
C TYR A 89 2.19 14.99 -9.32
N LEU A 90 1.04 14.80 -8.70
CA LEU A 90 -0.24 15.31 -9.20
C LEU A 90 -0.38 16.81 -8.93
N THR A 91 0.18 17.30 -7.82
CA THR A 91 0.28 18.75 -7.56
C THR A 91 1.09 19.44 -8.66
N ALA A 92 2.24 18.88 -9.04
CA ALA A 92 3.10 19.47 -10.07
C ALA A 92 2.45 19.47 -11.47
N VAL A 93 1.67 18.44 -11.80
CA VAL A 93 1.10 18.27 -13.15
C VAL A 93 -0.26 18.96 -13.31
N PHE A 94 -1.12 18.87 -12.31
CA PHE A 94 -2.53 19.29 -12.38
C PHE A 94 -2.90 20.39 -11.38
N GLY A 95 -1.99 20.74 -10.47
CA GLY A 95 -2.17 21.80 -9.48
C GLY A 95 -2.67 21.32 -8.11
N PRO A 96 -2.76 22.25 -7.14
CA PRO A 96 -3.02 21.97 -5.72
C PRO A 96 -4.24 21.09 -5.42
N PHE A 97 -5.36 21.32 -6.11
CA PHE A 97 -6.61 20.61 -5.82
C PHE A 97 -6.52 19.12 -6.19
N VAL A 98 -5.97 18.78 -7.36
CA VAL A 98 -5.81 17.39 -7.79
C VAL A 98 -4.76 16.68 -6.94
N GLY A 99 -3.70 17.39 -6.56
CA GLY A 99 -2.75 16.93 -5.55
C GLY A 99 -3.44 16.56 -4.24
N PHE A 100 -4.27 17.46 -3.70
CA PHE A 100 -5.06 17.19 -2.50
C PHE A 100 -5.98 15.97 -2.64
N VAL A 101 -6.73 15.86 -3.75
CA VAL A 101 -7.61 14.71 -4.00
C VAL A 101 -6.82 13.40 -3.98
N ALA A 102 -5.63 13.37 -4.56
CA ALA A 102 -4.76 12.20 -4.51
C ALA A 102 -4.29 11.88 -3.08
N GLY A 103 -3.85 12.89 -2.33
CA GLY A 103 -3.48 12.72 -0.92
C GLY A 103 -4.65 12.23 -0.06
N ALA A 104 -5.86 12.72 -0.32
CA ALA A 104 -7.09 12.30 0.35
C ALA A 104 -7.44 10.84 0.03
N LEU A 105 -7.41 10.45 -1.25
CA LEU A 105 -7.64 9.06 -1.68
C LEU A 105 -6.60 8.10 -1.10
N MET A 106 -5.32 8.49 -1.09
CA MET A 106 -4.27 7.72 -0.42
C MET A 106 -4.53 7.57 1.07
N TRP A 107 -4.98 8.64 1.75
CA TRP A 107 -5.29 8.56 3.18
C TRP A 107 -6.49 7.63 3.46
N ILE A 108 -7.56 7.75 2.67
CA ILE A 108 -8.72 6.85 2.73
C ILE A 108 -8.28 5.40 2.52
N SER A 109 -7.49 5.16 1.47
CA SER A 109 -6.96 3.83 1.17
C SER A 109 -6.13 3.29 2.34
N ASN A 110 -5.23 4.10 2.91
CA ASN A 110 -4.35 3.66 3.98
C ASN A 110 -5.10 3.37 5.28
N ILE A 111 -6.15 4.13 5.62
CA ILE A 111 -7.02 3.86 6.78
C ILE A 111 -7.68 2.49 6.59
N ALA A 112 -8.34 2.28 5.45
CA ALA A 112 -9.03 1.03 5.14
C ALA A 112 -8.06 -0.16 5.06
N SER A 113 -6.87 0.06 4.50
CA SER A 113 -5.80 -0.93 4.42
C SER A 113 -5.29 -1.35 5.80
N SER A 114 -4.95 -0.38 6.66
CA SER A 114 -4.55 -0.67 8.04
C SER A 114 -5.64 -1.45 8.79
N ALA A 115 -6.89 -1.07 8.61
CA ALA A 115 -8.02 -1.75 9.23
C ALA A 115 -8.21 -3.19 8.70
N ALA A 116 -8.11 -3.40 7.39
CA ALA A 116 -8.20 -4.71 6.76
C ALA A 116 -7.11 -5.65 7.28
N VAL A 117 -5.87 -5.17 7.33
CA VAL A 117 -4.71 -5.95 7.79
C VAL A 117 -4.82 -6.27 9.29
N ALA A 118 -5.33 -5.32 10.10
CA ALA A 118 -5.63 -5.58 11.50
C ALA A 118 -6.70 -6.67 11.66
N ALA A 119 -7.76 -6.63 10.85
CA ALA A 119 -8.80 -7.66 10.86
C ALA A 119 -8.27 -9.04 10.45
N ALA A 120 -7.32 -9.11 9.51
CA ALA A 120 -6.66 -10.36 9.17
C ALA A 120 -5.71 -10.84 10.29
N LEU A 121 -4.98 -9.91 10.92
CA LEU A 121 -4.09 -10.20 12.05
C LEU A 121 -4.84 -10.86 13.21
N SER A 122 -6.05 -10.39 13.54
CA SER A 122 -6.83 -10.99 14.63
C SER A 122 -7.20 -12.44 14.35
N VAL A 123 -7.46 -12.81 13.09
CA VAL A 123 -7.70 -14.21 12.69
C VAL A 123 -6.44 -15.06 12.83
N GLN A 124 -5.27 -14.52 12.46
CA GLN A 124 -3.98 -15.21 12.64
C GLN A 124 -3.70 -15.46 14.12
N VAL A 125 -3.86 -14.43 14.96
CA VAL A 125 -3.64 -14.53 16.40
C VAL A 125 -4.68 -15.44 17.05
N GLY A 126 -5.96 -15.35 16.67
CA GLY A 126 -7.01 -16.24 17.17
C GLY A 126 -6.78 -17.71 16.79
N THR A 127 -6.08 -17.98 15.69
CA THR A 127 -5.67 -19.33 15.31
C THR A 127 -4.51 -19.85 16.16
N LEU A 128 -3.55 -18.98 16.51
CA LEU A 128 -2.43 -19.33 17.41
C LEU A 128 -2.85 -19.44 18.87
N LEU A 129 -3.76 -18.55 19.30
CA LEU A 129 -4.23 -18.38 20.66
C LEU A 129 -5.76 -18.40 20.64
N PRO A 130 -6.40 -19.58 20.68
CA PRO A 130 -7.85 -19.71 20.58
C PRO A 130 -8.65 -18.86 21.56
N ALA A 131 -8.09 -18.54 22.74
CA ALA A 131 -8.70 -17.63 23.71
C ALA A 131 -8.97 -16.21 23.16
N LEU A 132 -8.17 -15.76 22.19
CA LEU A 132 -8.28 -14.46 21.53
C LEU A 132 -9.13 -14.50 20.25
N SER A 133 -9.69 -15.66 19.91
CA SER A 133 -10.52 -15.84 18.71
C SER A 133 -11.89 -15.16 18.87
N ASP A 134 -12.39 -14.63 17.76
CA ASP A 134 -13.74 -14.07 17.61
C ASP A 134 -14.83 -15.13 17.94
N ALA A 135 -14.49 -16.43 17.90
CA ALA A 135 -15.37 -17.52 18.31
C ALA A 135 -15.79 -17.45 19.80
N ASN A 136 -15.02 -16.77 20.64
CA ASN A 136 -15.33 -16.57 22.07
C ASN A 136 -16.13 -15.27 22.30
N GLY A 137 -16.69 -14.68 21.25
CA GLY A 137 -17.45 -13.43 21.30
C GLY A 137 -16.68 -12.21 20.78
N PRO A 138 -17.27 -11.00 20.85
CA PRO A 138 -16.68 -9.80 20.25
C PRO A 138 -15.54 -9.18 21.07
N TRP A 139 -15.49 -9.45 22.38
CA TRP A 139 -14.54 -8.82 23.30
C TRP A 139 -13.07 -9.22 23.08
N PRO A 140 -12.72 -10.50 22.86
CA PRO A 140 -11.33 -10.90 22.64
C PRO A 140 -10.71 -10.19 21.42
N ARG A 141 -11.46 -10.13 20.31
CA ARG A 141 -11.09 -9.34 19.12
C ARG A 141 -10.84 -7.89 19.47
N ALA A 142 -11.81 -7.27 20.16
CA ALA A 142 -11.76 -5.86 20.50
C ALA A 142 -10.55 -5.53 21.38
N LEU A 143 -10.28 -6.35 22.41
CA LEU A 143 -9.13 -6.20 23.30
C LEU A 143 -7.81 -6.38 22.55
N LEU A 144 -7.70 -7.40 21.71
CA LEU A 144 -6.50 -7.65 20.89
C LEU A 144 -6.22 -6.46 19.97
N LEU A 145 -7.20 -6.03 19.18
CA LEU A 145 -7.03 -4.94 18.22
C LEU A 145 -6.74 -3.61 18.93
N THR A 146 -7.38 -3.35 20.06
CA THR A 146 -7.10 -2.17 20.90
C THR A 146 -5.68 -2.21 21.43
N ALA A 147 -5.21 -3.35 21.95
CA ALA A 147 -3.84 -3.51 22.42
C ALA A 147 -2.81 -3.32 21.30
N VAL A 148 -3.06 -3.90 20.12
CA VAL A 148 -2.20 -3.75 18.94
C VAL A 148 -2.12 -2.29 18.50
N TYR A 149 -3.26 -1.63 18.27
CA TYR A 149 -3.26 -0.22 17.86
C TYR A 149 -2.66 0.70 18.93
N ALA A 150 -2.92 0.46 20.22
CA ALA A 150 -2.32 1.23 21.30
C ALA A 150 -0.79 1.07 21.34
N LEU A 151 -0.28 -0.15 21.20
CA LEU A 151 1.16 -0.42 21.13
C LEU A 151 1.80 0.26 19.93
N LEU A 152 1.23 0.08 18.73
CA LEU A 152 1.78 0.68 17.52
C LEU A 152 1.70 2.20 17.54
N PHE A 153 0.61 2.76 18.08
CA PHE A 153 0.45 4.19 18.30
C PHE A 153 1.51 4.71 19.27
N ALA A 154 1.72 4.05 20.41
CA ALA A 154 2.73 4.44 21.40
C ALA A 154 4.13 4.45 20.79
N LEU A 155 4.51 3.36 20.10
CA LEU A 155 5.82 3.25 19.44
C LEU A 155 6.03 4.38 18.41
N ASN A 156 5.01 4.75 17.64
CA ASN A 156 5.08 5.89 16.73
C ASN A 156 5.12 7.25 17.46
N ALA A 157 4.28 7.43 18.50
CA ALA A 157 4.14 8.69 19.23
C ALA A 157 5.40 9.05 20.02
N PHE A 158 6.10 8.05 20.56
CA PHE A 158 7.41 8.20 21.21
C PHE A 158 8.58 8.25 20.21
N GLY A 159 8.30 8.20 18.91
CA GLY A 159 9.30 8.33 17.86
C GLY A 159 10.30 7.17 17.86
N VAL A 160 9.87 5.96 18.23
CA VAL A 160 10.72 4.78 18.22
C VAL A 160 11.14 4.48 16.78
N LYS A 161 12.43 4.67 16.49
CA LYS A 161 13.00 4.40 15.17
C LYS A 161 13.62 3.00 15.20
N LEU A 162 13.08 2.11 14.38
CA LEU A 162 13.77 0.86 14.06
C LEU A 162 15.04 1.19 13.27
N GLY A 163 16.18 0.68 13.74
CA GLY A 163 17.42 0.80 12.99
C GLY A 163 17.33 0.07 11.65
N ALA A 164 18.09 0.52 10.65
CA ALA A 164 18.09 -0.07 9.31
C ALA A 164 18.31 -1.60 9.31
N ARG A 165 19.15 -2.11 10.22
CA ARG A 165 19.38 -3.55 10.42
C ARG A 165 18.12 -4.29 10.89
N ALA A 166 17.35 -3.71 11.80
CA ALA A 166 16.12 -4.32 12.29
C ALA A 166 15.03 -4.35 11.20
N ILE A 167 14.92 -3.29 10.40
CA ILE A 167 14.01 -3.25 9.24
C ILE A 167 14.40 -4.33 8.22
N ALA A 168 15.69 -4.43 7.87
CA ALA A 168 16.18 -5.46 6.95
C ALA A 168 15.95 -6.88 7.48
N MET A 169 16.18 -7.10 8.78
CA MET A 169 15.92 -8.39 9.42
C MET A 169 14.43 -8.73 9.40
N LEU A 170 13.53 -7.80 9.72
CA LEU A 170 12.08 -8.01 9.66
C LEU A 170 11.61 -8.30 8.23
N ALA A 171 12.15 -7.59 7.24
CA ALA A 171 11.88 -7.84 5.84
C ALA A 171 12.33 -9.25 5.42
N ALA A 172 13.56 -9.65 5.76
CA ALA A 172 14.06 -10.99 5.46
C ALA A 172 13.25 -12.07 6.17
N LEU A 173 12.93 -11.88 7.45
CA LEU A 173 12.16 -12.81 8.28
C LEU A 173 10.76 -13.04 7.72
N LYS A 174 10.11 -12.00 7.17
CA LYS A 174 8.78 -12.17 6.57
C LYS A 174 8.78 -12.65 5.12
N LEU A 175 9.76 -12.25 4.31
CA LEU A 175 9.79 -12.57 2.88
C LEU A 175 10.34 -13.97 2.62
N THR A 176 11.39 -14.37 3.33
CA THR A 176 12.08 -15.65 3.07
C THR A 176 11.15 -16.85 3.18
N PRO A 177 10.32 -17.01 4.23
CA PRO A 177 9.39 -18.14 4.32
C PRO A 177 8.36 -18.16 3.19
N LEU A 178 7.92 -16.99 2.71
CA LEU A 178 6.96 -16.89 1.61
C LEU A 178 7.58 -17.33 0.28
N PHE A 179 8.79 -16.85 -0.03
CA PHE A 179 9.50 -17.29 -1.24
C PHE A 179 9.84 -18.78 -1.18
N LEU A 180 10.27 -19.29 -0.02
CA LEU A 180 10.51 -20.73 0.15
C LEU A 180 9.24 -21.55 -0.06
N LEU A 181 8.12 -21.13 0.53
CA LEU A 181 6.83 -21.81 0.35
C LEU A 181 6.39 -21.80 -1.12
N ALA A 182 6.51 -20.66 -1.81
CA ALA A 182 6.18 -20.55 -3.23
C ALA A 182 7.10 -21.45 -4.09
N CYS A 183 8.41 -21.36 -3.92
CA CYS A 183 9.37 -22.09 -4.76
C CYS A 183 9.36 -23.60 -4.50
N ILE A 184 9.34 -24.03 -3.23
CA ILE A 184 9.34 -25.45 -2.87
C ILE A 184 7.96 -26.05 -3.11
N GLY A 185 6.89 -25.35 -2.76
CA GLY A 185 5.53 -25.84 -2.91
C GLY A 185 5.14 -26.12 -4.36
N LEU A 186 5.73 -25.43 -5.34
CA LEU A 186 5.49 -25.69 -6.77
C LEU A 186 5.80 -27.14 -7.18
N PHE A 187 6.70 -27.82 -6.49
CA PHE A 187 7.02 -29.24 -6.77
C PHE A 187 5.97 -30.23 -6.26
N PHE A 188 5.02 -29.78 -5.43
CA PHE A 188 4.00 -30.60 -4.77
C PHE A 188 2.58 -30.22 -5.19
N VAL A 189 2.43 -29.37 -6.21
CA VAL A 189 1.13 -28.93 -6.72
C VAL A 189 0.39 -30.11 -7.37
N ASP A 190 -0.82 -30.40 -6.88
CA ASP A 190 -1.78 -31.18 -7.66
C ASP A 190 -2.41 -30.27 -8.73
N TRP A 191 -1.93 -30.40 -9.96
CA TRP A 191 -2.37 -29.58 -11.09
C TRP A 191 -3.85 -29.78 -11.44
N SER A 192 -4.48 -30.89 -11.01
CA SER A 192 -5.92 -31.11 -11.20
C SER A 192 -6.78 -30.12 -10.40
N GLN A 193 -6.25 -29.62 -9.28
CA GLN A 193 -6.92 -28.62 -8.42
C GLN A 193 -6.75 -27.18 -8.93
N VAL A 194 -5.79 -26.97 -9.84
CA VAL A 194 -5.48 -25.67 -10.45
C VAL A 194 -6.09 -25.54 -11.84
N SER A 195 -6.32 -26.67 -12.52
CA SER A 195 -7.00 -26.68 -13.82
C SER A 195 -8.47 -26.28 -13.70
N PHE A 196 -8.92 -25.45 -14.62
CA PHE A 196 -10.32 -25.04 -14.75
C PHE A 196 -10.73 -25.09 -16.22
N ALA A 197 -11.99 -25.44 -16.49
CA ALA A 197 -12.56 -25.27 -17.83
C ALA A 197 -12.94 -23.79 -18.04
N ILE A 198 -13.02 -23.34 -19.29
CA ILE A 198 -13.44 -21.97 -19.62
C ILE A 198 -14.84 -21.66 -19.05
N GLY A 199 -15.71 -22.67 -18.97
CA GLY A 199 -17.05 -22.55 -18.36
C GLY A 199 -17.04 -22.38 -16.84
N ASP A 200 -15.94 -22.72 -16.15
CA ASP A 200 -15.80 -22.58 -14.70
C ASP A 200 -15.28 -21.20 -14.30
N VAL A 201 -14.90 -20.35 -15.28
CA VAL A 201 -14.50 -18.97 -15.01
C VAL A 201 -15.75 -18.21 -14.53
N PRO A 202 -15.75 -17.71 -13.29
CA PRO A 202 -16.95 -17.08 -12.74
C PRO A 202 -17.24 -15.73 -13.39
N SER A 203 -18.37 -15.15 -13.01
CA SER A 203 -18.94 -13.96 -13.64
C SER A 203 -17.96 -12.77 -13.67
N MET A 204 -18.16 -11.86 -14.63
CA MET A 204 -17.37 -10.62 -14.74
C MET A 204 -17.41 -9.78 -13.45
N SER A 205 -18.50 -9.87 -12.66
CA SER A 205 -18.57 -9.24 -11.34
C SER A 205 -17.64 -9.89 -10.32
N ALA A 206 -17.50 -11.23 -10.34
CA ALA A 206 -16.58 -11.95 -9.45
C ALA A 206 -15.11 -11.66 -9.81
N LEU A 207 -14.80 -11.61 -11.12
CA LEU A 207 -13.49 -11.17 -11.58
C LEU A 207 -13.23 -9.72 -11.17
N GLY A 208 -14.21 -8.82 -11.32
CA GLY A 208 -14.13 -7.43 -10.91
C GLY A 208 -13.76 -7.23 -9.44
N ALA A 209 -14.55 -7.83 -8.53
CA ALA A 209 -14.26 -7.77 -7.09
C ALA A 209 -12.89 -8.38 -6.75
N SER A 210 -12.52 -9.48 -7.40
CA SER A 210 -11.19 -10.09 -7.26
C SER A 210 -10.08 -9.14 -7.72
N MET A 211 -10.28 -8.43 -8.82
CA MET A 211 -9.32 -7.46 -9.34
C MET A 211 -9.11 -6.28 -8.38
N VAL A 212 -10.16 -5.77 -7.74
CA VAL A 212 -10.03 -4.74 -6.69
C VAL A 212 -9.16 -5.24 -5.54
N LEU A 213 -9.39 -6.47 -5.07
CA LEU A 213 -8.60 -7.09 -4.01
C LEU A 213 -7.14 -7.30 -4.42
N VAL A 214 -6.90 -7.68 -5.67
CA VAL A 214 -5.55 -7.81 -6.23
C VAL A 214 -4.86 -6.45 -6.33
N MET A 215 -5.58 -5.38 -6.70
CA MET A 215 -5.02 -4.01 -6.70
C MET A 215 -4.64 -3.55 -5.30
N PHE A 216 -5.47 -3.86 -4.29
CA PHE A 216 -5.09 -3.68 -2.89
C PHE A 216 -3.80 -4.43 -2.56
N ALA A 217 -3.70 -5.71 -2.93
CA ALA A 217 -2.54 -6.53 -2.58
C ALA A 217 -1.25 -6.11 -3.30
N TYR A 218 -1.34 -5.55 -4.51
CA TYR A 218 -0.19 -5.00 -5.25
C TYR A 218 0.13 -3.55 -4.91
N SER A 219 -0.72 -2.87 -4.14
CA SER A 219 -0.46 -1.50 -3.70
C SER A 219 0.69 -1.41 -2.70
N GLY A 220 1.40 -0.27 -2.71
CA GLY A 220 2.50 0.00 -1.79
C GLY A 220 3.67 0.73 -2.43
N MET A 221 3.81 0.63 -3.75
CA MET A 221 4.88 1.31 -4.48
C MET A 221 4.80 2.83 -4.36
N GLU A 222 3.59 3.39 -4.32
CA GLU A 222 3.34 4.80 -4.10
C GLU A 222 3.87 5.30 -2.75
N THR A 223 3.83 4.45 -1.73
CA THR A 223 4.35 4.74 -0.39
C THR A 223 5.87 4.65 -0.36
N ALA A 224 6.44 3.63 -0.99
CA ALA A 224 7.90 3.45 -1.07
C ALA A 224 8.60 4.54 -1.90
N LEU A 225 7.87 5.21 -2.81
CA LEU A 225 8.38 6.33 -3.61
C LEU A 225 8.22 7.70 -2.92
N VAL A 226 7.58 7.78 -1.75
CA VAL A 226 7.47 9.03 -0.99
C VAL A 226 8.84 9.65 -0.68
N PRO A 227 9.85 8.93 -0.14
CA PRO A 227 11.18 9.50 0.16
C PRO A 227 12.08 9.63 -1.09
N SER A 228 11.54 10.12 -2.21
CA SER A 228 12.30 10.28 -3.47
C SER A 228 13.52 11.20 -3.33
N GLY A 229 13.53 12.12 -2.37
CA GLY A 229 14.66 13.02 -2.08
C GLY A 229 15.92 12.33 -1.55
N GLU A 230 15.80 11.10 -1.05
CA GLU A 230 16.91 10.30 -0.51
C GLU A 230 17.54 9.35 -1.54
N LEU A 231 16.98 9.30 -2.76
CA LEU A 231 17.47 8.44 -3.83
C LEU A 231 18.74 9.02 -4.47
N ARG A 232 19.73 8.16 -4.69
CA ARG A 232 21.01 8.54 -5.34
C ARG A 232 20.82 9.06 -6.76
N ASP A 233 19.99 8.37 -7.55
CA ASP A 233 19.66 8.72 -8.93
C ASP A 233 18.20 8.31 -9.22
N PRO A 234 17.20 9.17 -8.94
CA PRO A 234 15.79 8.86 -9.20
C PRO A 234 15.52 8.45 -10.65
N ALA A 235 16.21 9.07 -11.61
CA ALA A 235 15.99 8.84 -13.04
C ALA A 235 16.24 7.38 -13.44
N ARG A 236 17.20 6.72 -12.79
CA ARG A 236 17.53 5.30 -13.03
C ARG A 236 17.00 4.36 -11.96
N ASN A 237 17.01 4.77 -10.70
CA ASN A 237 16.65 3.92 -9.57
C ASN A 237 15.15 3.66 -9.51
N VAL A 238 14.31 4.69 -9.71
CA VAL A 238 12.85 4.54 -9.61
C VAL A 238 12.33 3.54 -10.64
N PRO A 239 12.62 3.68 -11.95
CA PRO A 239 12.10 2.74 -12.96
C PRO A 239 12.53 1.30 -12.70
N ARG A 240 13.82 1.09 -12.45
CA ARG A 240 14.37 -0.25 -12.24
C ARG A 240 13.79 -0.90 -10.99
N ALA A 241 13.72 -0.15 -9.88
CA ALA A 241 13.26 -0.68 -8.62
C ALA A 241 11.76 -0.98 -8.63
N THR A 242 10.96 -0.07 -9.17
CA THR A 242 9.51 -0.22 -9.27
C THR A 242 9.14 -1.43 -10.13
N ILE A 243 9.72 -1.55 -11.33
CA ILE A 243 9.40 -2.67 -12.23
C ILE A 243 9.88 -4.00 -11.62
N ALA A 244 11.12 -4.06 -11.13
CA ALA A 244 11.66 -5.28 -10.53
C ALA A 244 10.84 -5.72 -9.32
N ALA A 245 10.44 -4.79 -8.45
CA ALA A 245 9.64 -5.09 -7.27
C ALA A 245 8.25 -5.61 -7.65
N ILE A 246 7.55 -4.95 -8.58
CA ILE A 246 6.21 -5.37 -9.01
C ILE A 246 6.26 -6.75 -9.65
N LEU A 247 7.22 -7.02 -10.53
CA LEU A 247 7.37 -8.35 -11.15
C LEU A 247 7.66 -9.43 -10.11
N LEU A 248 8.55 -9.18 -9.15
CA LEU A 248 8.87 -10.13 -8.08
C LEU A 248 7.65 -10.42 -7.17
N VAL A 249 6.87 -9.39 -6.84
CA VAL A 249 5.64 -9.55 -6.06
C VAL A 249 4.57 -10.33 -6.84
N VAL A 250 4.39 -10.03 -8.12
CA VAL A 250 3.46 -10.77 -8.99
C VAL A 250 3.81 -12.25 -9.00
N LEU A 251 5.09 -12.58 -9.22
CA LEU A 251 5.56 -13.97 -9.22
C LEU A 251 5.36 -14.65 -7.87
N LEU A 252 5.70 -13.96 -6.77
CA LEU A 252 5.48 -14.48 -5.42
C LEU A 252 4.00 -14.77 -5.16
N TYR A 253 3.11 -13.83 -5.45
CA TYR A 253 1.69 -13.97 -5.14
C TYR A 253 1.03 -15.02 -6.03
N LEU A 254 1.38 -15.07 -7.32
CA LEU A 254 0.91 -16.10 -8.23
C LEU A 254 1.40 -17.48 -7.79
N GLY A 255 2.68 -17.60 -7.42
CA GLY A 255 3.24 -18.83 -6.87
C GLY A 255 2.50 -19.29 -5.61
N LEU A 256 2.30 -18.41 -4.63
CA LEU A 256 1.57 -18.73 -3.41
C LEU A 256 0.11 -19.13 -3.67
N GLN A 257 -0.57 -18.48 -4.63
CA GLN A 257 -1.92 -18.85 -5.02
C GLN A 257 -1.98 -20.24 -5.64
N ILE A 258 -1.12 -20.52 -6.62
CA ILE A 258 -1.07 -21.82 -7.31
C ILE A 258 -0.72 -22.93 -6.32
N VAL A 259 0.27 -22.71 -5.46
CA VAL A 259 0.70 -23.67 -4.43
C VAL A 259 -0.42 -23.92 -3.43
N GLY A 260 -1.07 -22.87 -2.92
CA GLY A 260 -2.20 -23.01 -1.99
C GLY A 260 -3.37 -23.77 -2.61
N GLN A 261 -3.66 -23.49 -3.86
CA GLN A 261 -4.74 -24.14 -4.60
C GLN A 261 -4.43 -25.61 -4.90
N GLY A 262 -3.21 -25.89 -5.34
CA GLY A 262 -2.74 -27.25 -5.62
C GLY A 262 -2.70 -28.14 -4.39
N LEU A 263 -2.41 -27.59 -3.20
CA LEU A 263 -2.30 -28.37 -1.97
C LEU A 263 -3.61 -28.50 -1.20
N LEU A 264 -4.46 -27.47 -1.22
CA LEU A 264 -5.68 -27.42 -0.40
C LEU A 264 -6.96 -27.64 -1.23
N GLY A 265 -6.91 -27.51 -2.55
CA GLY A 265 -8.06 -27.59 -3.44
C GLY A 265 -9.18 -26.63 -3.00
N ALA A 266 -10.42 -27.16 -2.93
CA ALA A 266 -11.59 -26.41 -2.46
C ALA A 266 -11.46 -25.89 -1.01
N GLY A 267 -10.63 -26.52 -0.16
CA GLY A 267 -10.41 -26.10 1.22
C GLY A 267 -9.75 -24.72 1.35
N LEU A 268 -9.07 -24.25 0.29
CA LEU A 268 -8.44 -22.93 0.27
C LEU A 268 -9.46 -21.80 0.49
N ALA A 269 -10.64 -21.89 -0.12
CA ALA A 269 -11.69 -20.87 -0.01
C ALA A 269 -12.15 -20.68 1.44
N SER A 270 -12.29 -21.77 2.19
CA SER A 270 -12.72 -21.77 3.59
C SER A 270 -11.62 -21.42 4.61
N SER A 271 -10.36 -21.32 4.19
CA SER A 271 -9.25 -21.10 5.12
C SER A 271 -9.22 -19.65 5.62
N GLY A 272 -9.23 -19.47 6.95
CA GLY A 272 -8.97 -18.18 7.58
C GLY A 272 -7.49 -17.76 7.53
N VAL A 273 -6.59 -18.71 7.33
CA VAL A 273 -5.13 -18.54 7.38
C VAL A 273 -4.43 -19.24 6.20
N PRO A 274 -4.82 -18.94 4.94
CA PRO A 274 -4.54 -19.77 3.77
C PRO A 274 -3.06 -20.09 3.56
N VAL A 275 -2.18 -19.12 3.78
CA VAL A 275 -0.72 -19.32 3.63
C VAL A 275 -0.17 -20.28 4.68
N ALA A 276 -0.66 -20.23 5.92
CA ALA A 276 -0.24 -21.13 6.97
C ALA A 276 -0.79 -22.55 6.78
N ASP A 277 -2.05 -22.67 6.35
CA ASP A 277 -2.66 -23.97 6.03
C ASP A 277 -1.95 -24.63 4.84
N THR A 278 -1.56 -23.84 3.83
CA THR A 278 -0.78 -24.30 2.69
C THR A 278 0.58 -24.83 3.15
N ALA A 279 1.26 -24.11 4.05
CA ALA A 279 2.52 -24.59 4.62
C ALA A 279 2.34 -25.87 5.43
N ALA A 280 1.23 -26.01 6.17
CA ALA A 280 0.91 -27.21 6.95
C ALA A 280 0.77 -28.47 6.09
N ALA A 281 0.25 -28.32 4.87
CA ALA A 281 0.09 -29.42 3.91
C ALA A 281 1.44 -29.99 3.43
N LEU A 282 2.49 -29.16 3.39
CA LEU A 282 3.86 -29.61 3.07
C LEU A 282 4.61 -30.07 4.32
N TRP A 283 4.47 -29.34 5.41
CA TRP A 283 5.20 -29.57 6.65
C TRP A 283 4.38 -29.08 7.86
N PRO A 284 4.02 -29.96 8.82
CA PRO A 284 3.16 -29.58 9.94
C PRO A 284 3.67 -28.39 10.77
N LEU A 285 4.98 -28.29 11.00
CA LEU A 285 5.59 -27.14 11.71
C LEU A 285 5.55 -25.85 10.88
N GLY A 286 5.43 -25.98 9.55
CA GLY A 286 5.23 -24.86 8.63
C GLY A 286 3.99 -24.03 8.97
N ARG A 287 2.93 -24.64 9.49
CA ARG A 287 1.72 -23.92 9.94
C ARG A 287 2.07 -22.83 10.94
N THR A 288 2.66 -23.23 12.08
CA THR A 288 2.99 -22.32 13.18
C THR A 288 4.02 -21.28 12.76
N LEU A 289 5.03 -21.70 11.98
CA LEU A 289 6.04 -20.78 11.43
C LEU A 289 5.38 -19.68 10.59
N LEU A 290 4.49 -20.03 9.66
CA LEU A 290 3.86 -19.07 8.76
C LEU A 290 2.78 -18.24 9.47
N LEU A 291 2.12 -18.75 10.51
CA LEU A 291 1.25 -17.94 11.38
C LEU A 291 2.05 -16.85 12.10
N ILE A 292 3.18 -17.18 12.73
CA ILE A 292 4.05 -16.21 13.40
C ILE A 292 4.61 -15.21 12.36
N THR A 293 5.03 -15.70 11.20
CA THR A 293 5.50 -14.88 10.07
C THR A 293 4.43 -13.88 9.63
N ALA A 294 3.17 -14.32 9.51
CA ALA A 294 2.03 -13.47 9.18
C ALA A 294 1.82 -12.38 10.23
N CYS A 295 1.80 -12.74 11.52
CA CYS A 295 1.63 -11.78 12.61
C CYS A 295 2.72 -10.69 12.61
N ILE A 296 3.99 -11.09 12.49
CA ILE A 296 5.12 -10.16 12.43
C ILE A 296 5.02 -9.26 11.19
N SER A 297 4.68 -9.84 10.03
CA SER A 297 4.52 -9.11 8.77
C SER A 297 3.41 -8.06 8.86
N MET A 298 2.23 -8.45 9.34
CA MET A 298 1.06 -7.58 9.46
C MET A 298 1.29 -6.47 10.48
N ALA A 299 1.86 -6.77 11.64
CA ALA A 299 2.21 -5.76 12.64
C ALA A 299 3.25 -4.77 12.09
N GLY A 300 4.27 -5.27 11.36
CA GLY A 300 5.25 -4.43 10.67
C GLY A 300 4.63 -3.54 9.59
N PHE A 301 3.67 -4.07 8.82
CA PHE A 301 2.90 -3.30 7.85
C PHE A 301 2.10 -2.19 8.54
N MET A 302 1.32 -2.51 9.57
CA MET A 302 0.50 -1.54 10.30
C MET A 302 1.38 -0.44 10.93
N MET A 303 2.52 -0.82 11.52
CA MET A 303 3.51 0.13 12.04
C MET A 303 3.98 1.11 10.94
N GLY A 304 4.40 0.57 9.79
CA GLY A 304 4.88 1.36 8.66
C GLY A 304 3.78 2.24 8.05
N ASN A 305 2.56 1.72 7.96
CA ASN A 305 1.40 2.45 7.44
C ASN A 305 1.01 3.62 8.35
N LEU A 306 1.01 3.43 9.68
CA LEU A 306 0.79 4.51 10.65
C LEU A 306 1.88 5.60 10.53
N LEU A 307 3.13 5.19 10.43
CA LEU A 307 4.29 6.07 10.31
C LEU A 307 4.27 6.88 8.99
N GLY A 308 3.98 6.23 7.87
CA GLY A 308 3.94 6.84 6.54
C GLY A 308 2.74 7.76 6.37
N THR A 309 1.55 7.31 6.76
CA THR A 309 0.31 8.07 6.55
C THR A 309 0.20 9.27 7.48
N SER A 310 0.69 9.18 8.72
CA SER A 310 0.77 10.36 9.59
C SER A 310 1.66 11.48 9.00
N ARG A 311 2.70 11.14 8.23
CA ARG A 311 3.52 12.12 7.48
C ARG A 311 2.80 12.70 6.27
N LEU A 312 2.02 11.88 5.54
CA LEU A 312 1.15 12.36 4.46
C LEU A 312 0.15 13.40 5.01
N VAL A 313 -0.56 13.05 6.08
CA VAL A 313 -1.55 13.94 6.73
C VAL A 313 -0.88 15.19 7.29
N TYR A 314 0.32 15.06 7.87
CA TYR A 314 1.13 16.19 8.28
C TYR A 314 1.48 17.12 7.11
N ALA A 315 1.92 16.58 5.97
CA ALA A 315 2.24 17.37 4.78
C ALA A 315 1.01 18.11 4.26
N LEU A 316 -0.15 17.46 4.18
CA LEU A 316 -1.42 18.11 3.81
C LEU A 316 -1.80 19.23 4.78
N GLY A 317 -1.56 19.05 6.09
CA GLY A 317 -1.78 20.08 7.11
C GLY A 317 -0.78 21.24 7.04
N ARG A 318 0.49 20.95 6.76
CA ARG A 318 1.58 21.94 6.58
C ARG A 318 1.31 22.80 5.35
N ASP A 319 0.99 22.17 4.22
CA ASP A 319 0.69 22.83 2.95
C ASP A 319 -0.69 23.52 3.00
N GLY A 320 -1.46 23.18 4.02
CA GLY A 320 -2.63 23.93 4.42
C GLY A 320 -3.92 23.51 3.73
N TYR A 321 -3.91 22.31 3.16
CA TYR A 321 -5.07 21.63 2.60
C TYR A 321 -5.93 20.98 3.69
N LEU A 322 -5.35 20.75 4.87
CA LEU A 322 -6.05 20.34 6.10
C LEU A 322 -5.88 21.41 7.21
N PRO A 323 -6.67 21.32 8.31
CA PRO A 323 -6.51 22.22 9.45
C PRO A 323 -5.06 22.24 9.97
N ARG A 324 -4.58 23.43 10.34
CA ARG A 324 -3.17 23.67 10.74
C ARG A 324 -2.69 22.78 11.90
N ILE A 325 -3.59 22.24 12.70
CA ILE A 325 -3.27 21.31 13.80
C ILE A 325 -2.56 20.04 13.31
N PHE A 326 -2.89 19.57 12.10
CA PHE A 326 -2.24 18.39 11.50
C PHE A 326 -0.81 18.68 11.03
N GLY A 327 -0.50 19.94 10.71
CA GLY A 327 0.86 20.38 10.35
C GLY A 327 1.77 20.68 11.55
N ARG A 328 1.41 20.26 12.77
CA ARG A 328 2.22 20.45 13.99
C ARG A 328 2.91 19.16 14.41
N VAL A 329 4.11 19.28 14.96
CA VAL A 329 4.87 18.18 15.58
C VAL A 329 5.07 18.42 17.08
N THR A 330 5.21 17.35 17.86
CA THR A 330 5.55 17.43 19.28
C THR A 330 6.97 17.98 19.48
N SER A 331 7.20 18.69 20.60
CA SER A 331 8.50 19.30 20.91
C SER A 331 9.58 18.26 21.24
N GLN A 332 9.22 17.23 22.00
CA GLN A 332 10.15 16.21 22.51
C GLN A 332 10.53 15.19 21.42
N HIS A 333 9.54 14.56 20.78
CA HIS A 333 9.76 13.44 19.87
C HIS A 333 9.72 13.83 18.38
N ARG A 334 9.33 15.07 18.06
CA ARG A 334 9.21 15.59 16.68
C ARG A 334 8.27 14.75 15.79
N VAL A 335 7.19 14.25 16.38
CA VAL A 335 6.17 13.41 15.72
C VAL A 335 4.87 14.20 15.54
N PRO A 336 4.17 14.09 14.40
CA PRO A 336 2.89 14.76 14.19
C PRO A 336 1.73 14.02 14.89
N LEU A 337 1.59 14.22 16.20
CA LEU A 337 0.67 13.44 17.05
C LEU A 337 -0.80 13.50 16.58
N PHE A 338 -1.31 14.68 16.20
CA PHE A 338 -2.70 14.81 15.72
C PHE A 338 -2.92 14.09 14.39
N ALA A 339 -1.94 14.09 13.49
CA ALA A 339 -2.00 13.34 12.24
C ALA A 339 -1.98 11.83 12.49
N LEU A 340 -1.19 11.40 13.49
CA LEU A 340 -1.15 10.01 13.93
C LEU A 340 -2.51 9.56 14.51
N ILE A 341 -3.13 10.37 15.38
CA ILE A 341 -4.46 10.08 15.94
C ILE A 341 -5.52 10.02 14.83
N ALA A 342 -5.52 10.99 13.92
CA ALA A 342 -6.50 11.06 12.83
C ALA A 342 -6.41 9.87 11.86
N HIS A 343 -5.27 9.19 11.80
CA HIS A 343 -5.11 7.96 11.03
C HIS A 343 -5.41 6.70 11.86
N ALA A 344 -4.83 6.60 13.06
CA ALA A 344 -4.95 5.41 13.91
C ALA A 344 -6.38 5.19 14.43
N LEU A 345 -7.08 6.26 14.82
CA LEU A 345 -8.40 6.16 15.45
C LEU A 345 -9.47 5.63 14.47
N PRO A 346 -9.64 6.18 13.25
CA PRO A 346 -10.58 5.59 12.28
C PRO A 346 -10.19 4.17 11.87
N ALA A 347 -8.89 3.90 11.66
CA ALA A 347 -8.43 2.56 11.29
C ALA A 347 -8.73 1.51 12.38
N TRP A 348 -8.55 1.88 13.65
CA TRP A 348 -8.93 1.03 14.79
C TRP A 348 -10.44 0.79 14.84
N ILE A 349 -11.26 1.84 14.76
CA ILE A 349 -12.74 1.73 14.77
C ILE A 349 -13.23 0.81 13.65
N LEU A 350 -12.71 1.01 12.43
CA LEU A 350 -13.06 0.16 11.28
C LEU A 350 -12.60 -1.28 11.48
N ALA A 351 -11.43 -1.52 12.09
CA ALA A 351 -10.94 -2.88 12.34
C ALA A 351 -11.79 -3.65 13.37
N LEU A 352 -12.39 -2.95 14.34
CA LEU A 352 -13.25 -3.58 15.35
C LEU A 352 -14.48 -4.24 14.71
N GLY A 353 -15.14 -3.56 13.78
CA GLY A 353 -16.39 -4.03 13.15
C GLY A 353 -16.25 -4.60 11.74
N GLY A 354 -15.14 -4.33 11.04
CA GLY A 354 -14.96 -4.69 9.64
C GLY A 354 -14.20 -6.00 9.43
N THR A 355 -14.46 -6.61 8.27
CA THR A 355 -13.75 -7.80 7.79
C THR A 355 -12.58 -7.39 6.87
N PHE A 356 -11.62 -8.30 6.70
CA PHE A 356 -10.52 -8.08 5.75
C PHE A 356 -11.04 -7.76 4.34
N ASP A 357 -11.95 -8.56 3.79
CA ASP A 357 -12.43 -8.42 2.42
C ASP A 357 -13.09 -7.05 2.17
N THR A 358 -14.06 -6.66 3.00
CA THR A 358 -14.78 -5.39 2.82
C THR A 358 -13.83 -4.18 2.91
N LEU A 359 -12.94 -4.17 3.90
CA LEU A 359 -12.00 -3.07 4.11
C LEU A 359 -10.92 -3.03 3.01
N ALA A 360 -10.47 -4.20 2.54
CA ALA A 360 -9.52 -4.30 1.44
C ALA A 360 -10.14 -3.84 0.11
N LEU A 361 -11.43 -4.07 -0.12
CA LEU A 361 -12.14 -3.56 -1.31
C LEU A 361 -12.25 -2.03 -1.30
N ILE A 362 -12.55 -1.42 -0.15
CA ILE A 362 -12.56 0.05 0.00
C ILE A 362 -11.16 0.62 -0.27
N SER A 363 -10.11 0.00 0.28
CA SER A 363 -8.73 0.42 0.04
C SER A 363 -8.33 0.26 -1.43
N GLY A 364 -8.61 -0.90 -2.02
CA GLY A 364 -8.36 -1.22 -3.42
C GLY A 364 -9.05 -0.24 -4.37
N GLY A 365 -10.32 0.09 -4.10
CA GLY A 365 -11.07 1.06 -4.89
C GLY A 365 -10.46 2.47 -4.84
N ALA A 366 -10.15 2.96 -3.64
CA ALA A 366 -9.55 4.29 -3.48
C ALA A 366 -8.15 4.38 -4.12
N ILE A 367 -7.34 3.31 -4.04
CA ILE A 367 -6.02 3.30 -4.68
C ILE A 367 -6.11 3.21 -6.20
N CYS A 368 -7.08 2.49 -6.77
CA CYS A 368 -7.32 2.47 -8.22
C CYS A 368 -7.60 3.87 -8.78
N LEU A 369 -8.40 4.68 -8.07
CA LEU A 369 -8.64 6.08 -8.45
C LEU A 369 -7.34 6.89 -8.45
N THR A 370 -6.50 6.70 -7.43
CA THR A 370 -5.18 7.35 -7.36
C THR A 370 -4.27 6.92 -8.52
N TYR A 371 -4.25 5.63 -8.84
CA TYR A 371 -3.45 5.08 -9.94
C TYR A 371 -3.93 5.58 -11.31
N GLY A 372 -5.23 5.74 -11.52
CA GLY A 372 -5.77 6.39 -12.71
C GLY A 372 -5.29 7.84 -12.86
N LEU A 373 -5.30 8.62 -11.76
CA LEU A 373 -4.78 9.99 -11.76
C LEU A 373 -3.26 10.04 -12.00
N VAL A 374 -2.49 9.10 -11.45
CA VAL A 374 -1.04 9.00 -11.70
C VAL A 374 -0.75 8.62 -13.14
N ALA A 375 -1.52 7.72 -13.75
CA ALA A 375 -1.38 7.38 -15.16
C ALA A 375 -1.67 8.60 -16.05
N ALA A 376 -2.75 9.33 -15.79
CA ALA A 376 -3.04 10.58 -16.49
C ALA A 376 -1.93 11.63 -16.31
N ALA A 377 -1.38 11.74 -15.09
CA ALA A 377 -0.26 12.63 -14.79
C ALA A 377 1.01 12.22 -15.56
N ALA A 378 1.32 10.92 -15.61
CA ALA A 378 2.48 10.37 -16.30
C ALA A 378 2.41 10.63 -17.81
N TRP A 379 1.21 10.54 -18.41
CA TRP A 379 1.00 10.90 -19.81
C TRP A 379 1.32 12.37 -20.06
N ARG A 380 0.74 13.28 -19.27
CA ARG A 380 1.00 14.71 -19.39
C ARG A 380 2.48 15.04 -19.15
N ALA A 381 3.10 14.39 -18.17
CA ALA A 381 4.53 14.53 -17.84
C ALA A 381 5.49 14.07 -18.96
N GLN A 382 5.03 13.32 -19.97
CA GLN A 382 5.83 13.07 -21.18
C GLN A 382 5.91 14.29 -22.10
N ARG A 383 4.99 15.25 -21.96
CA ARG A 383 4.84 16.42 -22.85
C ARG A 383 5.24 17.74 -22.20
N VAL A 384 5.37 17.76 -20.88
CA VAL A 384 5.82 18.95 -20.12
C VAL A 384 7.18 18.68 -19.49
N ASP A 385 8.03 19.72 -19.46
CA ASP A 385 9.35 19.58 -18.85
C ASP A 385 9.26 19.74 -17.33
N LEU A 386 9.18 18.59 -16.66
CA LEU A 386 9.22 18.46 -15.20
C LEU A 386 10.56 17.92 -14.71
N ARG A 387 11.59 17.93 -15.58
CA ARG A 387 12.87 17.28 -15.31
C ARG A 387 13.65 18.12 -14.31
N GLU A 388 13.91 17.56 -13.14
CA GLU A 388 14.85 18.17 -12.21
C GLU A 388 16.29 17.76 -12.52
N ASN A 389 16.54 16.49 -12.88
CA ASN A 389 17.89 15.98 -13.16
C ASN A 389 17.90 14.67 -13.98
N GLY A 390 18.90 14.51 -14.85
CA GLY A 390 19.10 13.30 -15.66
C GLY A 390 18.13 13.18 -16.84
N GLU A 391 18.34 12.18 -17.68
CA GLU A 391 17.35 11.76 -18.69
C GLU A 391 16.26 10.94 -18.00
N PRO A 392 15.01 11.42 -17.95
CA PRO A 392 13.93 10.72 -17.30
C PRO A 392 13.54 9.47 -18.09
N TYR A 393 12.89 8.54 -17.42
CA TYR A 393 12.32 7.37 -18.06
C TYR A 393 11.20 7.78 -19.00
N VAL A 394 11.39 7.48 -20.29
CA VAL A 394 10.37 7.69 -21.34
C VAL A 394 9.60 6.41 -21.54
N LEU A 395 8.28 6.53 -21.63
CA LEU A 395 7.40 5.39 -21.86
C LEU A 395 7.58 4.89 -23.31
N ALA A 396 8.20 3.72 -23.48
CA ALA A 396 8.46 3.13 -24.81
C ALA A 396 7.17 2.90 -25.62
N GLY A 397 6.08 2.52 -24.97
CA GLY A 397 4.75 2.41 -25.59
C GLY A 397 3.99 3.73 -25.74
N GLY A 398 4.64 4.87 -25.47
CA GLY A 398 4.06 6.20 -25.59
C GLY A 398 2.74 6.36 -24.83
N PRO A 399 1.69 6.93 -25.46
CA PRO A 399 0.40 7.18 -24.81
C PRO A 399 -0.42 5.91 -24.56
N LEU A 400 -0.08 4.76 -25.17
CA LEU A 400 -0.82 3.52 -24.99
C LEU A 400 -0.69 3.00 -23.55
N ILE A 401 0.49 3.11 -22.94
CA ILE A 401 0.70 2.64 -21.56
C ILE A 401 -0.20 3.39 -20.57
N PRO A 402 -0.21 4.75 -20.51
CA PRO A 402 -1.12 5.47 -19.65
C PRO A 402 -2.60 5.24 -19.98
N LEU A 403 -2.95 5.10 -21.26
CA LEU A 403 -4.33 4.85 -21.67
C LEU A 403 -4.83 3.50 -21.13
N VAL A 404 -4.02 2.44 -21.29
CA VAL A 404 -4.32 1.11 -20.75
C VAL A 404 -4.41 1.15 -19.23
N SER A 405 -3.49 1.86 -18.55
CA SER A 405 -3.57 2.05 -17.10
C SER A 405 -4.87 2.71 -16.66
N VAL A 406 -5.25 3.84 -17.28
CA VAL A 406 -6.49 4.56 -16.94
C VAL A 406 -7.70 3.68 -17.23
N ALA A 407 -7.76 3.06 -18.40
CA ALA A 407 -8.87 2.18 -18.78
C ALA A 407 -9.01 0.99 -17.83
N ALA A 408 -7.90 0.34 -17.45
CA ALA A 408 -7.91 -0.76 -16.50
C ALA A 408 -8.38 -0.32 -15.11
N MET A 409 -7.86 0.80 -14.58
CA MET A 409 -8.29 1.31 -13.28
C MET A 409 -9.77 1.71 -13.28
N LEU A 410 -10.26 2.36 -14.36
CA LEU A 410 -11.67 2.71 -14.53
C LEU A 410 -12.55 1.46 -14.61
N ALA A 411 -12.15 0.46 -15.40
CA ALA A 411 -12.88 -0.80 -15.50
C ALA A 411 -12.97 -1.48 -14.12
N ILE A 412 -11.87 -1.54 -13.36
CA ILE A 412 -11.87 -2.15 -12.01
C ILE A 412 -12.80 -1.40 -11.05
N VAL A 413 -12.77 -0.07 -11.00
CA VAL A 413 -13.65 0.68 -10.06
C VAL A 413 -15.12 0.59 -10.42
N THR A 414 -15.49 0.32 -11.68
CA THR A 414 -16.90 0.07 -12.05
C THR A 414 -17.47 -1.22 -11.44
N THR A 415 -16.61 -2.09 -10.92
CA THR A 415 -17.02 -3.36 -10.29
C THR A 415 -17.24 -3.26 -8.80
N LEU A 416 -16.94 -2.10 -8.20
CA LEU A 416 -17.21 -1.82 -6.79
C LEU A 416 -18.71 -1.79 -6.53
N LYS A 417 -19.12 -2.30 -5.37
CA LYS A 417 -20.50 -2.25 -4.90
C LYS A 417 -20.90 -0.83 -4.48
N PRO A 418 -22.22 -0.54 -4.42
CA PRO A 418 -22.71 0.75 -3.94
C PRO A 418 -22.18 1.15 -2.56
N ASP A 419 -22.05 0.20 -1.63
CA ASP A 419 -21.55 0.48 -0.27
C ASP A 419 -20.06 0.87 -0.27
N GLU A 420 -19.26 0.24 -1.13
CA GLU A 420 -17.83 0.55 -1.29
C GLU A 420 -17.66 1.94 -1.91
N TRP A 421 -18.44 2.24 -2.94
CA TRP A 421 -18.51 3.58 -3.55
C TRP A 421 -18.99 4.64 -2.56
N ALA A 422 -20.00 4.35 -1.75
CA ALA A 422 -20.51 5.24 -0.73
C ALA A 422 -19.43 5.54 0.32
N ALA A 423 -18.72 4.52 0.80
CA ALA A 423 -17.64 4.70 1.78
C ALA A 423 -16.53 5.62 1.24
N ILE A 424 -16.03 5.37 0.03
CA ILE A 424 -14.99 6.19 -0.61
C ILE A 424 -15.51 7.60 -0.90
N GLY A 425 -16.72 7.70 -1.49
CA GLY A 425 -17.32 8.95 -1.92
C GLY A 425 -17.65 9.88 -0.76
N ILE A 426 -18.24 9.37 0.33
CA ILE A 426 -18.54 10.16 1.53
C ILE A 426 -17.26 10.65 2.19
N ALA A 427 -16.26 9.78 2.35
CA ALA A 427 -14.98 10.16 2.95
C ALA A 427 -14.26 11.23 2.11
N LEU A 428 -14.22 11.06 0.78
CA LEU A 428 -13.62 12.03 -0.12
C LEU A 428 -14.39 13.35 -0.14
N ALA A 429 -15.72 13.31 -0.17
CA ALA A 429 -16.56 14.50 -0.13
C ALA A 429 -16.37 15.30 1.17
N ALA A 430 -16.27 14.62 2.32
CA ALA A 430 -15.97 15.26 3.60
C ALA A 430 -14.60 15.95 3.59
N LEU A 431 -13.56 15.29 3.06
CA LEU A 431 -12.22 15.88 2.93
C LEU A 431 -12.19 17.06 1.94
N VAL A 432 -12.87 16.95 0.80
CA VAL A 432 -13.01 18.04 -0.18
C VAL A 432 -13.76 19.22 0.42
N ALA A 433 -14.82 19.00 1.19
CA ALA A 433 -15.53 20.07 1.89
C ALA A 433 -14.60 20.81 2.86
N ILE A 434 -13.79 20.08 3.65
CA ILE A 434 -12.77 20.68 4.52
C ILE A 434 -11.79 21.55 3.72
N TYR A 435 -11.27 21.03 2.61
CA TYR A 435 -10.36 21.76 1.73
C TYR A 435 -10.99 23.06 1.22
N LEU A 436 -12.21 23.01 0.70
CA LEU A 436 -12.92 24.16 0.14
C LEU A 436 -13.21 25.22 1.21
N ILE A 437 -13.63 24.81 2.42
CA ILE A 437 -13.86 25.72 3.54
C ILE A 437 -12.55 26.45 3.91
N LEU A 438 -11.44 25.71 4.05
CA LEU A 438 -10.15 26.31 4.39
C LEU A 438 -9.63 27.23 3.29
N HIS A 439 -9.84 26.88 2.03
CA HIS A 439 -9.47 27.70 0.88
C HIS A 439 -10.27 29.01 0.87
N ALA A 440 -11.58 28.95 1.08
CA ALA A 440 -12.46 30.13 1.16
C ALA A 440 -12.09 31.04 2.36
N MET A 441 -11.77 30.47 3.52
CA MET A 441 -11.33 31.22 4.69
C MET A 441 -10.00 31.96 4.46
N ARG A 442 -9.07 31.38 3.68
CA ARG A 442 -7.80 32.04 3.33
C ARG A 442 -8.01 33.19 2.34
N ALA A 443 -8.84 32.97 1.31
CA ALA A 443 -9.16 34.01 0.34
C ALA A 443 -9.78 35.26 0.99
N ARG A 444 -10.55 35.08 2.07
CA ARG A 444 -11.14 36.18 2.87
C ARG A 444 -10.17 36.91 3.80
N ARG A 445 -8.98 36.36 4.08
CA ARG A 445 -7.96 37.00 4.94
C ARG A 445 -6.93 37.81 4.17
N VAL A 446 -6.87 37.62 2.85
CA VAL A 446 -5.95 38.31 1.94
C VAL A 446 -6.63 39.53 1.29
N LYS A 447 -7.96 39.60 1.37
CA LYS A 447 -8.75 40.82 1.17
C LYS A 447 -8.93 41.50 2.52
#